data_AF-A0A6A9QCK2-F1
#
_entry.id   AF-A0A6A9QCK2-F1
#
_cell.length_a   1.000
_cell.length_b   1.000
_cell.length_c   1.000
_cell.angle_alpha   90.00
_cell.angle_beta   90.00
_cell.angle_gamma   90.00
#
_symmetry.space_group_name_H-M   'P 1'
#
loop_
_entity.id
_entity.type
_entity.pdbx_description
1 polymer ?
#
loop_
_entity_poly.entity_id
_entity_poly.type
_entity_poly.pdbx_seq_one_letter_code
_entity_poly.pdbx_strand_id
1 'polypeptide(L)'
;MSSENLSKLVIKITSITVQILLIIGLIIVLLYTVTQTIESFQISLIDVASIILENSLLIIVFLEVYLSVVDFFHGKGRSVVYVMDATLSFVLREIIIGILTGSVTDIDLLAMSGAIGIIASGRFLLTSRNLRLIRRRKVNKERSK
;
A
#
# COMPACT_ATOMS: atom_id res chain seq x y z
N MET A 1 -27.57 -20.20 14.14
CA MET A 1 -26.71 -19.56 13.11
C MET A 1 -25.56 -20.51 12.83
N SER A 2 -25.30 -20.91 11.57
CA SER A 2 -24.20 -21.85 11.28
C SER A 2 -22.84 -21.17 11.48
N SER A 3 -21.79 -21.95 11.80
CA SER A 3 -20.42 -21.46 11.95
C SER A 3 -19.89 -20.74 10.69
N GLU A 4 -20.37 -21.15 9.52
CA GLU A 4 -20.05 -20.53 8.24
C GLU A 4 -20.65 -19.12 8.10
N ASN A 5 -21.90 -18.92 8.54
CA ASN A 5 -22.56 -17.61 8.52
C ASN A 5 -21.89 -16.64 9.51
N LEU A 6 -21.46 -17.14 10.67
CA LEU A 6 -20.70 -16.35 11.63
C LEU A 6 -19.35 -15.90 11.04
N SER A 7 -18.63 -16.80 10.39
CA SER A 7 -17.32 -16.49 9.77
C SER A 7 -17.45 -15.43 8.67
N LYS A 8 -18.46 -15.55 7.80
CA LYS A 8 -18.76 -14.56 6.76
C LYS A 8 -19.10 -13.18 7.35
N LEU A 9 -19.87 -13.17 8.44
CA LEU A 9 -20.26 -11.94 9.13
C LEU A 9 -19.04 -11.25 9.75
N VAL A 10 -18.15 -12.00 10.41
CA VAL A 10 -16.91 -11.47 11.01
C VAL A 10 -16.03 -10.83 9.92
N ILE A 11 -15.78 -11.53 8.81
CA ILE A 11 -14.97 -10.99 7.70
C ILE A 11 -15.57 -9.70 7.14
N LYS A 12 -16.90 -9.66 6.98
CA LYS A 12 -17.59 -8.47 6.48
C LYS A 12 -17.48 -7.28 7.44
N ILE A 13 -17.66 -7.52 8.75
CA ILE A 13 -17.51 -6.48 9.77
C ILE A 13 -16.07 -5.98 9.78
N THR A 14 -15.08 -6.86 9.85
CA THR A 14 -13.66 -6.48 9.81
C THR A 14 -13.33 -5.67 8.57
N SER A 15 -13.82 -6.08 7.39
CA SER A 15 -13.63 -5.34 6.14
C SER A 15 -14.15 -3.90 6.22
N ILE A 16 -15.39 -3.74 6.68
CA ILE A 16 -16.03 -2.43 6.82
C ILE A 16 -15.28 -1.57 7.84
N THR A 17 -14.94 -2.13 9.00
CA THR A 17 -14.21 -1.43 10.05
C THR A 17 -12.86 -0.93 9.55
N VAL A 18 -12.06 -1.77 8.88
CA VAL A 18 -10.75 -1.36 8.36
C VAL A 18 -10.90 -0.27 7.29
N GLN A 19 -11.86 -0.40 6.37
CA GLN A 19 -12.11 0.62 5.36
C GLN A 19 -12.52 1.97 5.97
N ILE A 20 -13.39 1.97 6.98
CA ILE A 20 -13.80 3.18 7.69
C ILE A 20 -12.60 3.83 8.38
N LEU A 21 -11.76 3.05 9.08
CA LEU A 21 -10.56 3.57 9.75
C LEU A 21 -9.59 4.21 8.75
N LEU A 22 -9.40 3.60 7.57
CA LEU A 22 -8.54 4.15 6.53
C LEU A 22 -9.09 5.46 5.94
N ILE A 23 -10.41 5.55 5.72
CA ILE A 23 -11.05 6.78 5.25
C ILE A 23 -10.93 7.90 6.30
N ILE A 24 -11.17 7.58 7.58
CA ILE A 24 -11.00 8.54 8.68
C ILE A 24 -9.54 9.01 8.73
N GLY A 25 -8.59 8.09 8.66
CA GLY A 25 -7.15 8.40 8.62
C GLY A 25 -6.80 9.32 7.45
N LEU A 26 -7.31 9.03 6.25
CA LEU A 26 -7.10 9.87 5.06
C LEU A 26 -7.66 11.29 5.26
N ILE A 27 -8.85 11.43 5.83
CA ILE A 27 -9.45 12.74 6.13
C ILE A 27 -8.57 13.51 7.13
N ILE A 28 -8.10 12.85 8.19
CA ILE A 28 -7.21 13.46 9.19
C ILE A 28 -5.92 13.94 8.52
N VAL A 29 -5.29 13.11 7.69
CA VAL A 29 -4.06 13.48 6.96
C VAL A 29 -4.31 14.66 6.03
N LEU A 30 -5.43 14.69 5.30
CA LEU A 30 -5.78 15.82 4.44
C LEU A 30 -5.94 17.12 5.24
N LEU A 31 -6.69 17.08 6.35
CA LEU A 31 -6.87 18.24 7.21
C LEU A 31 -5.54 18.71 7.79
N TYR A 32 -4.73 17.78 8.29
CA TYR A 32 -3.40 18.04 8.81
C TYR A 32 -2.47 18.67 7.77
N THR A 33 -2.52 18.18 6.53
CA THR A 33 -1.74 18.73 5.41
C THR A 33 -2.12 20.18 5.16
N VAL A 34 -3.41 20.49 5.14
CA VAL A 34 -3.91 21.86 4.94
C VAL A 34 -3.45 22.77 6.07
N THR A 35 -3.61 22.37 7.34
CA THR A 35 -3.22 23.20 8.48
C THR A 35 -1.71 23.47 8.50
N GLN A 36 -0.91 22.42 8.31
CA GLN A 36 0.56 22.53 8.22
C GLN A 36 0.99 23.45 7.07
N THR A 37 0.37 23.30 5.90
CA THR A 37 0.68 24.14 4.73
C THR A 37 0.41 25.62 5.02
N ILE A 38 -0.72 25.94 5.67
CA ILE A 38 -1.08 27.32 6.06
C ILE A 38 -0.07 27.89 7.05
N GLU A 39 0.30 27.13 8.09
CA GLU A 39 1.28 27.56 9.09
C GLU A 39 2.65 27.81 8.47
N SER A 40 3.04 26.99 7.49
CA SER A 40 4.37 27.05 6.85
C SER A 40 4.58 28.28 5.98
N PHE A 41 3.51 28.89 5.46
CA PHE A 41 3.60 30.16 4.73
C PHE A 41 4.21 31.29 5.58
N GLN A 42 4.15 31.17 6.90
CA GLN A 42 4.72 32.15 7.83
C GLN A 42 6.23 31.96 8.06
N ILE A 43 6.80 30.82 7.63
CA ILE A 43 8.20 30.45 7.87
C ILE A 43 9.02 30.67 6.60
N SER A 44 8.77 29.86 5.55
CA SER A 44 9.46 29.98 4.27
C SER A 44 8.77 29.20 3.14
N LEU A 45 9.05 29.57 1.89
CA LEU A 45 8.56 28.83 0.73
C LEU A 45 9.17 27.42 0.61
N ILE A 46 10.38 27.22 1.13
CA ILE A 46 11.02 25.90 1.08
C ILE A 46 10.34 24.92 2.05
N ASP A 47 9.89 25.41 3.21
CA ASP A 47 9.16 24.61 4.19
C ASP A 47 7.77 24.21 3.66
N VAL A 48 7.08 25.16 3.01
CA VAL A 48 5.82 24.88 2.30
C VAL A 48 6.01 23.76 1.28
N ALA A 49 7.08 23.83 0.48
CA ALA A 49 7.37 22.80 -0.52
C ALA A 49 7.67 21.43 0.12
N SER A 50 8.46 21.38 1.20
CA SER A 50 8.78 20.14 1.94
C SER A 50 7.51 19.50 2.51
N ILE A 51 6.69 20.30 3.18
CA ILE A 51 5.47 19.84 3.84
C ILE A 51 4.44 19.35 2.83
N ILE A 52 4.26 20.06 1.72
CA ILE A 52 3.38 19.60 0.64
C ILE A 52 3.87 18.28 0.07
N LEU A 53 5.19 18.13 -0.15
CA LEU A 53 5.76 16.92 -0.71
C LEU A 53 5.62 15.71 0.22
N GLU A 54 6.02 15.84 1.49
CA GLU A 54 5.97 14.76 2.49
C GLU A 54 4.54 14.26 2.72
N ASN A 55 3.58 15.19 2.81
CA ASN A 55 2.18 14.88 3.01
C ASN A 55 1.52 14.34 1.74
N SER A 56 1.88 14.85 0.55
CA SER A 56 1.38 14.31 -0.72
C SER A 56 1.81 12.86 -0.92
N LEU A 57 3.06 12.53 -0.59
CA LEU A 57 3.54 11.14 -0.59
C LEU A 57 2.81 10.28 0.44
N LEU A 58 2.50 10.82 1.63
CA LEU A 58 1.71 10.11 2.64
C LEU A 58 0.30 9.80 2.14
N ILE A 59 -0.35 10.76 1.49
CA ILE A 59 -1.68 10.59 0.90
C ILE A 59 -1.66 9.49 -0.18
N ILE A 60 -0.65 9.48 -1.05
CA ILE A 60 -0.50 8.44 -2.08
C ILE A 60 -0.39 7.05 -1.43
N VAL A 61 0.46 6.90 -0.41
CA VAL A 61 0.59 5.63 0.32
C VAL A 61 -0.72 5.22 0.98
N PHE A 62 -1.44 6.15 1.61
CA PHE A 62 -2.76 5.88 2.19
C PHE A 62 -3.76 5.36 1.16
N LEU A 63 -3.78 5.96 -0.04
CA LEU A 63 -4.63 5.51 -1.13
C LEU A 63 -4.24 4.11 -1.62
N GLU A 64 -2.95 3.82 -1.73
CA GLU A 64 -2.48 2.48 -2.11
C GLU A 64 -2.85 1.42 -1.06
N VAL A 65 -2.71 1.71 0.23
CA VAL A 65 -3.14 0.82 1.31
C VAL A 65 -4.66 0.62 1.26
N TYR A 66 -5.43 1.69 1.06
CA TYR A 66 -6.89 1.61 0.94
C TYR A 66 -7.32 0.73 -0.22
N LEU A 67 -6.80 0.97 -1.43
CA LEU A 67 -7.11 0.17 -2.62
C LEU A 67 -6.72 -1.29 -2.41
N SER A 68 -5.56 -1.54 -1.79
CA SER A 68 -5.07 -2.88 -1.49
C SER A 68 -5.98 -3.63 -0.53
N VAL A 69 -6.48 -2.97 0.52
CA VAL A 69 -7.42 -3.53 1.49
C VAL A 69 -8.78 -3.80 0.86
N VAL A 70 -9.31 -2.85 0.08
CA VAL A 70 -10.57 -3.02 -0.64
C VAL A 70 -10.45 -4.24 -1.57
N ASP A 71 -9.40 -4.32 -2.38
CA ASP A 71 -9.20 -5.44 -3.31
C ASP A 71 -8.97 -6.77 -2.61
N PHE A 72 -8.33 -6.77 -1.44
CA PHE A 72 -8.16 -7.94 -0.58
C PHE A 72 -9.51 -8.51 -0.14
N PHE A 73 -10.40 -7.68 0.43
CA PHE A 73 -11.69 -8.13 0.92
C PHE A 73 -12.70 -8.45 -0.18
N HIS A 74 -12.57 -7.87 -1.38
CA HIS A 74 -13.38 -8.23 -2.54
C HIS A 74 -12.94 -9.54 -3.22
N GLY A 75 -11.88 -10.20 -2.72
CA GLY A 75 -11.51 -11.54 -3.16
C GLY A 75 -10.94 -11.60 -4.58
N LYS A 76 -10.30 -10.53 -5.09
CA LYS A 76 -9.73 -10.45 -6.45
C LYS A 76 -8.53 -11.41 -6.70
N GLY A 77 -8.30 -12.40 -5.83
CA GLY A 77 -7.37 -13.52 -6.05
C GLY A 77 -5.88 -13.16 -5.97
N ARG A 78 -5.54 -11.93 -5.60
CA ARG A 78 -4.15 -11.43 -5.49
C ARG A 78 -3.87 -10.76 -4.13
N SER A 79 -4.47 -11.29 -3.06
CA SER A 79 -4.40 -10.74 -1.69
C SER A 79 -2.98 -10.34 -1.26
N VAL A 80 -2.00 -11.24 -1.44
CA VAL A 80 -0.61 -10.99 -1.03
C VAL A 80 0.08 -9.94 -1.91
N VAL A 81 -0.20 -9.92 -3.21
CA VAL A 81 0.43 -8.95 -4.14
C VAL A 81 0.03 -7.52 -3.79
N TYR A 82 -1.22 -7.30 -3.36
CA TYR A 82 -1.67 -5.98 -2.93
C TYR A 82 -0.97 -5.50 -1.67
N VAL A 83 -0.77 -6.38 -0.68
CA VAL A 83 0.01 -6.04 0.53
C VAL A 83 1.46 -5.71 0.15
N MET A 84 2.04 -6.46 -0.79
CA MET A 84 3.39 -6.19 -1.29
C MET A 84 3.49 -4.84 -2.01
N ASP A 85 2.48 -4.46 -2.79
CA ASP A 85 2.42 -3.17 -3.50
C ASP A 85 2.33 -2.02 -2.50
N ALA A 86 1.41 -2.10 -1.53
CA ALA A 86 1.30 -1.13 -0.45
C ALA A 86 2.60 -0.97 0.36
N THR A 87 3.29 -2.09 0.64
CA THR A 87 4.57 -2.06 1.37
C THR A 87 5.67 -1.42 0.53
N LEU A 88 5.73 -1.70 -0.77
CA LEU A 88 6.70 -1.07 -1.67
C LEU A 88 6.50 0.45 -1.72
N SER A 89 5.26 0.92 -1.83
CA SER A 89 4.97 2.36 -1.85
C SER A 89 5.32 3.05 -0.54
N PHE A 90 5.04 2.40 0.60
CA PHE A 90 5.48 2.90 1.91
C PHE A 90 7.01 3.02 1.99
N VAL A 91 7.76 1.97 1.64
CA VAL A 91 9.23 2.00 1.71
C VAL A 91 9.81 3.02 0.73
N LEU A 92 9.24 3.15 -0.48
CA LEU A 92 9.65 4.16 -1.45
C LEU A 92 9.43 5.58 -0.92
N ARG A 93 8.30 5.84 -0.26
CA ARG A 93 8.06 7.13 0.41
C ARG A 93 9.14 7.43 1.44
N GLU A 94 9.48 6.48 2.30
CA GLU A 94 10.51 6.69 3.34
C GLU A 94 11.88 6.96 2.74
N ILE A 95 12.24 6.29 1.64
CA ILE A 95 13.48 6.58 0.91
C ILE A 95 13.47 8.01 0.35
N ILE A 96 12.38 8.42 -0.32
CA ILE A 96 12.30 9.75 -0.94
C ILE A 96 12.39 10.84 0.14
N ILE A 97 11.60 10.73 1.20
CA ILE A 97 11.61 11.70 2.30
C ILE A 97 12.97 11.69 3.00
N GLY A 98 13.52 10.51 3.25
CA GLY A 98 14.81 10.35 3.91
C GLY A 98 15.96 11.03 3.18
N ILE A 99 16.01 10.87 1.85
CA ILE A 99 17.01 11.51 1.00
C ILE A 99 16.84 13.03 1.00
N LEU A 100 15.60 13.53 0.94
CA LEU A 100 15.32 14.97 0.84
C LEU A 100 15.53 15.72 2.15
N THR A 101 15.24 15.07 3.28
CA THR A 101 15.39 15.65 4.62
C THR A 101 16.78 15.43 5.21
N GLY A 102 17.60 14.56 4.61
CA GLY A 102 18.89 14.15 5.16
C GLY A 102 18.77 13.39 6.48
N SER A 103 17.60 12.82 6.79
CA SER A 103 17.30 12.15 8.05
C SER A 103 17.67 10.67 8.08
N VAL A 104 18.09 10.12 6.93
CA VAL A 104 18.32 8.68 6.74
C VAL A 104 19.80 8.42 6.47
N THR A 105 20.37 7.45 7.17
CA THR A 105 21.79 7.08 7.01
C THR A 105 21.98 6.15 5.81
N ASP A 106 23.22 6.02 5.33
CA ASP A 106 23.56 5.06 4.27
C ASP A 106 23.16 3.62 4.63
N ILE A 107 23.24 3.27 5.93
CA ILE A 107 22.83 1.96 6.44
C ILE A 107 21.32 1.77 6.32
N ASP A 108 20.53 2.80 6.63
CA ASP A 108 19.08 2.75 6.50
C ASP A 108 18.66 2.63 5.02
N LEU A 109 19.33 3.36 4.12
CA LEU A 109 19.11 3.24 2.67
C LEU A 109 19.44 1.83 2.16
N LEU A 110 20.52 1.21 2.66
CA LEU A 110 20.86 -0.17 2.35
C LEU A 110 19.81 -1.16 2.87
N ALA A 111 19.29 -0.96 4.09
CA ALA A 111 18.24 -1.80 4.65
C ALA A 111 16.93 -1.68 3.86
N MET A 112 16.49 -0.46 3.55
CA MET A 112 15.28 -0.18 2.78
C MET A 112 15.38 -0.71 1.34
N SER A 113 16.52 -0.53 0.67
CA SER A 113 16.75 -1.09 -0.67
C SER A 113 16.79 -2.62 -0.66
N GLY A 114 17.36 -3.24 0.37
CA GLY A 114 17.29 -4.68 0.60
C GLY A 114 15.85 -5.18 0.76
N ALA A 115 15.03 -4.48 1.56
CA ALA A 115 13.61 -4.79 1.72
C ALA A 115 12.85 -4.70 0.39
N ILE A 116 13.06 -3.62 -0.39
CA ILE A 116 12.51 -3.49 -1.75
C ILE A 116 12.92 -4.66 -2.62
N GLY A 117 14.21 -5.04 -2.62
CA GLY A 117 14.73 -6.15 -3.40
C GLY A 117 14.04 -7.48 -3.07
N ILE A 118 13.85 -7.77 -1.78
CA ILE A 118 13.16 -8.98 -1.30
C ILE A 118 11.68 -8.97 -1.74
N ILE A 119 10.98 -7.86 -1.51
CA ILE A 119 9.55 -7.74 -1.83
C ILE A 119 9.34 -7.80 -3.35
N ALA A 120 10.10 -7.03 -4.13
CA ALA A 120 10.02 -7.04 -5.59
C ALA A 120 10.29 -8.43 -6.17
N SER A 121 11.30 -9.14 -5.64
CA SER A 121 11.61 -10.51 -6.04
C SER A 121 10.47 -11.48 -5.70
N GLY A 122 9.93 -11.41 -4.48
CA GLY A 122 8.78 -12.21 -4.06
C GLY A 122 7.55 -11.97 -4.95
N ARG A 123 7.29 -10.70 -5.28
CA ARG A 123 6.16 -10.29 -6.14
C ARG A 123 6.32 -10.85 -7.55
N PHE A 124 7.53 -10.76 -8.10
CA PHE A 124 7.87 -11.31 -9.40
C PHE A 124 7.64 -12.83 -9.46
N LEU A 125 8.09 -13.57 -8.44
CA LEU A 125 7.92 -15.02 -8.35
C LEU A 125 6.45 -15.44 -8.22
N LEU A 126 5.68 -14.76 -7.38
CA LEU A 126 4.25 -15.04 -7.18
C LEU A 126 3.45 -14.78 -8.47
N THR A 127 3.72 -13.66 -9.14
CA THR A 127 3.08 -13.30 -10.41
C THR A 127 3.41 -14.31 -11.50
N SER A 128 4.70 -14.67 -11.62
CA SER A 128 5.18 -15.66 -12.60
C SER A 128 4.56 -17.04 -12.39
N ARG A 129 4.40 -17.48 -11.13
CA ARG A 129 3.73 -18.73 -10.79
C ARG A 129 2.26 -18.74 -11.19
N ASN A 130 1.54 -17.66 -10.89
CA ASN A 130 0.12 -17.54 -11.25
C ASN A 130 -0.12 -17.58 -12.77
N LEU A 131 0.74 -16.91 -13.56
CA LEU A 131 0.66 -16.95 -15.03
C LEU A 131 0.89 -18.36 -15.58
N ARG A 132 1.85 -19.11 -15.03
CA ARG A 132 2.11 -20.52 -15.43
C ARG A 132 0.92 -21.43 -15.12
N LEU A 133 0.27 -21.26 -13.97
CA LEU A 133 -0.91 -22.04 -13.59
C LEU A 133 -2.11 -21.77 -14.51
N ILE A 134 -2.36 -20.50 -14.85
CA ILE A 134 -3.41 -20.12 -15.80
C ILE A 134 -3.15 -20.75 -17.17
N ARG A 135 -1.90 -20.70 -17.66
CA ARG A 135 -1.51 -21.31 -18.95
C ARG A 135 -1.74 -22.82 -18.95
N ARG A 136 -1.36 -23.54 -17.88
CA ARG A 136 -1.58 -24.99 -17.75
C ARG A 136 -3.08 -25.36 -17.73
N ARG A 137 -3.92 -24.59 -17.02
CA ARG A 137 -5.38 -24.82 -17.01
C ARG A 137 -6.00 -24.64 -18.39
N LYS A 138 -5.54 -23.65 -19.16
CA LYS A 138 -6.03 -23.41 -20.52
C LYS A 138 -5.69 -24.58 -21.46
N VAL A 139 -4.45 -25.06 -21.41
CA VAL A 139 -3.98 -26.22 -22.21
C VAL A 139 -4.74 -27.51 -21.85
N ASN A 140 -4.98 -27.79 -20.57
CA ASN A 140 -5.73 -29.00 -20.18
C ASN A 140 -7.21 -28.94 -20.62
N LYS A 141 -7.82 -27.75 -20.63
CA LYS A 141 -9.20 -27.57 -21.09
C LYS A 141 -9.35 -27.76 -22.61
N GLU A 142 -8.31 -27.42 -23.38
CA GLU A 142 -8.27 -27.66 -24.83
C GLU A 142 -8.05 -29.14 -25.16
N ARG A 143 -7.35 -29.90 -24.32
CA ARG A 143 -7.13 -31.34 -24.50
C ARG A 143 -8.29 -32.24 -24.08
N SER A 144 -9.24 -31.73 -23.29
CA SER A 144 -10.42 -32.49 -22.83
C SER A 144 -11.68 -32.23 -23.68
N LYS A 145 -11.54 -31.50 -24.79
CA LYS A 145 -12.57 -31.32 -25.82
C LYS A 145 -12.19 -32.15 -27.03
#